data_AF-A0A3N8IAB0-F1
#
_entry.id   AF-A0A3N8IAB0-F1
#
_cell.length_a   1.000
_cell.length_b   1.000
_cell.length_c   1.000
_cell.angle_alpha   90.00
_cell.angle_beta   90.00
_cell.angle_gamma   90.00
#
_symmetry.space_group_name_H-M   'P 1'
#
loop_
_entity.id
_entity.type
_entity.pdbx_description
1 polymer ?
#
loop_
_entity_poly.entity_id
_entity_poly.type
_entity_poly.pdbx_seq_one_letter_code
_entity_poly.pdbx_strand_id
1 'polypeptide(L)'
;MLLEFVIQESELQSAGIQIRDAFMLWRSTFDEFLELITKQRRTRAIEATGEVSGLHLFYRDAEDKHVWAYDDNIHVTITSSREDTRLKLTQLKQICSLCSSQVRPSLEYSLQLDAYRALRRADYRKVVIDSATAAEVVLTKAIVKRCNETGKDSGKLLKQRHFQTLGGRLELARTLAVPLPNIDFRQLVVKPRNDAIHQGKVATTSAATQAVNAVDNLLALLNPLALLDQAIHIHVD
;
A
#
# COMPACT_ATOMS: atom_id res chain seq x y z
N MET A 1 -0.06 28.10 -12.79
CA MET A 1 1.14 27.74 -12.01
C MET A 1 0.63 27.07 -10.74
N LEU A 2 1.05 25.84 -10.43
CA LEU A 2 0.45 25.04 -9.33
C LEU A 2 1.29 25.07 -8.05
N LEU A 3 2.61 25.27 -8.16
CA LEU A 3 3.56 25.43 -7.05
C LEU A 3 4.69 26.36 -7.52
N GLU A 4 5.13 27.28 -6.67
CA GLU A 4 6.27 28.17 -6.90
C GLU A 4 7.21 28.09 -5.69
N PHE A 5 8.51 28.00 -5.94
CA PHE A 5 9.55 27.93 -4.91
C PHE A 5 10.57 29.03 -5.16
N VAL A 6 10.82 29.86 -4.14
CA VAL A 6 11.90 30.85 -4.17
C VAL A 6 13.17 30.17 -3.63
N ILE A 7 14.17 30.01 -4.49
CA ILE A 7 15.41 29.29 -4.20
C ILE A 7 16.59 30.20 -4.57
N GLN A 8 17.66 30.19 -3.76
CA GLN A 8 18.89 30.90 -4.14
C GLN A 8 19.53 30.23 -5.36
N GLU A 9 20.08 31.03 -6.28
CA GLU A 9 20.70 30.52 -7.51
C GLU A 9 21.78 29.46 -7.23
N SER A 10 22.59 29.67 -6.19
CA SER A 10 23.63 28.73 -5.76
C SER A 10 23.09 27.37 -5.28
N GLU A 11 21.82 27.30 -4.91
CA GLU A 11 21.16 26.10 -4.38
C GLU A 11 20.22 25.44 -5.40
N LEU A 12 20.02 26.07 -6.57
CA LEU A 12 19.04 25.68 -7.58
C LEU A 12 19.13 24.20 -7.95
N GLN A 13 20.35 23.71 -8.22
CA GLN A 13 20.57 22.31 -8.58
C GLN A 13 20.20 21.36 -7.44
N SER A 14 20.65 21.67 -6.21
CA SER A 14 20.39 20.82 -5.04
C SER A 14 18.93 20.81 -4.61
N ALA A 15 18.28 21.98 -4.52
CA ALA A 15 16.88 22.12 -4.18
C ALA A 15 16.00 21.48 -5.26
N GLY A 16 16.41 21.64 -6.51
CA GLY A 16 15.81 20.95 -7.62
C GLY A 16 15.80 19.42 -7.45
N ILE A 17 16.97 18.81 -7.24
CA ILE A 17 17.09 17.36 -7.01
C ILE A 17 16.17 16.92 -5.87
N GLN A 18 16.13 17.69 -4.77
CA GLN A 18 15.26 17.38 -3.62
C GLN A 18 13.77 17.42 -3.98
N ILE A 19 13.32 18.43 -4.74
CA ILE A 19 11.92 18.53 -5.19
C ILE A 19 11.57 17.35 -6.09
N ARG A 20 12.44 17.02 -7.05
CA ARG A 20 12.27 15.88 -7.94
C ARG A 20 12.17 14.57 -7.14
N ASP A 21 13.09 14.33 -6.23
CA ASP A 21 13.15 13.10 -5.45
C ASP A 21 11.94 12.99 -4.51
N ALA A 22 11.52 14.09 -3.89
CA ALA A 22 10.30 14.16 -3.08
C ALA A 22 9.04 13.85 -3.92
N PHE A 23 8.95 14.41 -5.13
CA PHE A 23 7.85 14.12 -6.05
C PHE A 23 7.84 12.65 -6.50
N MET A 24 9.00 12.09 -6.83
CA MET A 24 9.12 10.67 -7.20
C MET A 24 8.76 9.74 -6.06
N LEU A 25 9.16 10.09 -4.84
CA LEU A 25 8.78 9.39 -3.64
C LEU A 25 7.26 9.45 -3.44
N TRP A 26 6.65 10.63 -3.56
CA TRP A 26 5.20 10.82 -3.48
C TRP A 26 4.47 9.97 -4.52
N ARG A 27 4.87 10.04 -5.79
CA ARG A 27 4.30 9.26 -6.91
C ARG A 27 4.38 7.76 -6.66
N SER A 28 5.53 7.26 -6.22
CA SER A 28 5.68 5.83 -5.92
C SER A 28 4.72 5.38 -4.83
N THR A 29 4.52 6.21 -3.80
CA THR A 29 3.54 5.95 -2.73
C THR A 29 2.11 5.93 -3.25
N PHE A 30 1.81 6.90 -4.12
CA PHE A 30 0.50 7.05 -4.73
C PHE A 30 0.14 5.79 -5.51
N ASP A 31 1.08 5.29 -6.32
CA ASP A 31 0.94 4.03 -7.06
C ASP A 31 0.65 2.85 -6.12
N GLU A 32 1.38 2.73 -5.00
CA GLU A 32 1.20 1.63 -4.04
C GLU A 32 -0.20 1.65 -3.41
N PHE A 33 -0.65 2.81 -2.93
CA PHE A 33 -1.99 2.93 -2.35
C PHE A 33 -3.10 2.76 -3.38
N LEU A 34 -2.90 3.27 -4.60
CA LEU A 34 -3.83 3.07 -5.71
C LEU A 34 -3.99 1.59 -6.02
N GLU A 35 -2.90 0.85 -6.16
CA GLU A 35 -2.93 -0.60 -6.37
C GLU A 35 -3.56 -1.32 -5.18
N LEU A 36 -3.29 -0.90 -3.94
CA LEU A 36 -3.87 -1.49 -2.74
C LEU A 36 -5.39 -1.35 -2.67
N ILE A 37 -5.90 -0.16 -2.98
CA ILE A 37 -7.32 0.18 -2.86
C ILE A 37 -8.11 -0.38 -4.04
N THR A 38 -7.59 -0.25 -5.26
CA THR A 38 -8.32 -0.63 -6.48
C THR A 38 -8.07 -2.07 -6.91
N LYS A 39 -7.00 -2.71 -6.39
CA LYS A 39 -6.47 -4.01 -6.81
C LYS A 39 -6.09 -4.08 -8.30
N GLN A 40 -6.08 -2.94 -8.99
CA GLN A 40 -5.75 -2.87 -10.40
C GLN A 40 -4.24 -2.90 -10.60
N ARG A 41 -3.81 -3.42 -11.76
CA ARG A 41 -2.46 -3.16 -12.25
C ARG A 41 -2.36 -1.66 -12.57
N ARG A 42 -1.15 -1.09 -12.45
CA ARG A 42 -0.77 0.16 -13.10
C ARG A 42 -1.55 0.32 -14.41
N THR A 43 -2.29 1.42 -14.53
CA THR A 43 -2.71 1.98 -15.80
C THR A 43 -1.52 1.82 -16.76
N ARG A 44 -1.75 1.22 -17.92
CA ARG A 44 -0.74 1.17 -19.01
C ARG A 44 -0.07 2.53 -19.04
N ALA A 45 1.26 2.58 -18.95
CA ALA A 45 1.98 3.75 -19.42
C ALA A 45 1.58 3.88 -20.89
N ILE A 46 0.64 4.77 -21.17
CA ILE A 46 0.42 5.22 -22.53
C ILE A 46 1.61 6.13 -22.76
N GLU A 47 2.57 5.66 -23.56
CA GLU A 47 3.52 6.56 -24.22
C GLU A 47 2.67 7.49 -25.08
N ALA A 48 2.28 8.63 -24.51
CA ALA A 48 1.60 9.66 -25.25
C ALA A 48 2.64 10.33 -26.13
N THR A 49 2.66 9.98 -27.42
CA THR A 49 3.50 10.62 -28.44
C THR A 49 2.94 11.98 -28.89
N GLY A 50 2.43 12.77 -27.95
CA GLY A 50 1.81 14.07 -28.20
C GLY A 50 2.11 15.06 -27.08
N GLU A 51 1.67 16.32 -27.23
CA GLU A 51 1.84 17.37 -26.23
C GLU A 51 1.12 16.98 -24.94
N VAL A 52 1.85 16.39 -23.99
CA VAL A 52 1.30 15.89 -22.73
C VAL A 52 1.14 17.06 -21.78
N SER A 53 -0.10 17.38 -21.42
CA SER A 53 -0.41 18.29 -20.31
C SER A 53 0.06 17.64 -19.01
N GLY A 54 1.29 17.92 -18.59
CA GLY A 54 1.94 17.33 -17.42
C GLY A 54 2.32 18.36 -16.36
N LEU A 55 2.75 17.87 -15.19
CA LEU A 55 3.46 18.69 -14.21
C LEU A 55 4.92 18.82 -14.66
N HIS A 56 5.37 20.05 -14.84
CA HIS A 56 6.71 20.39 -15.29
C HIS A 56 7.45 21.12 -14.16
N LEU A 57 8.67 20.69 -13.85
CA LEU A 57 9.57 21.43 -12.96
C LEU A 57 10.52 22.26 -13.82
N PHE A 58 10.37 23.58 -13.77
CA PHE A 58 11.18 24.55 -14.49
C PHE A 58 11.51 25.71 -13.54
N TYR A 59 12.56 26.46 -13.85
CA TYR A 59 12.83 27.75 -13.22
C TYR A 59 12.76 28.87 -14.26
N ARG A 60 12.55 30.10 -13.78
CA ARG A 60 12.62 31.30 -14.61
C ARG A 60 14.01 31.89 -14.48
N ASP A 61 14.67 32.15 -15.59
CA ASP A 61 15.93 32.88 -15.58
C ASP A 61 15.71 34.39 -15.41
N ALA A 62 16.80 35.15 -15.39
CA ALA A 62 16.76 36.61 -15.25
C ALA A 62 16.02 37.34 -16.40
N GLU A 63 15.76 36.64 -17.52
CA GLU A 63 15.03 37.15 -18.69
C GLU A 63 13.56 36.67 -18.73
N ASP A 64 13.07 36.07 -17.63
CA ASP A 64 11.74 35.44 -17.50
C ASP A 64 11.52 34.27 -18.48
N LYS A 65 12.59 33.68 -19.01
CA LYS A 65 12.50 32.49 -19.85
C LYS A 65 12.41 31.24 -18.99
N HIS A 66 11.58 30.31 -19.44
CA HIS A 66 11.46 29.00 -18.82
C HIS A 66 12.69 28.16 -19.17
N VAL A 67 13.51 27.88 -18.16
CA VAL A 67 14.66 26.98 -18.28
C VAL A 67 14.35 25.69 -17.54
N TRP A 68 14.60 24.57 -18.21
CA TRP A 68 14.43 23.25 -17.63
C TRP A 68 15.50 23.04 -16.57
N ALA A 69 15.09 22.59 -15.39
CA ALA A 69 16.04 22.28 -14.32
C ALA A 69 16.76 20.94 -14.54
N TYR A 70 16.34 20.11 -15.51
CA TYR A 70 16.91 18.78 -15.83
C TYR A 70 16.73 18.41 -17.31
N ASP A 71 17.55 17.45 -17.75
CA ASP A 71 17.47 16.86 -19.10
C ASP A 71 16.35 15.81 -19.26
N ASP A 72 15.90 15.18 -18.16
CA ASP A 72 14.87 14.13 -18.19
C ASP A 72 13.53 14.62 -17.63
N ASN A 73 12.56 14.86 -18.53
CA ASN A 73 11.19 15.20 -18.15
C ASN A 73 10.44 13.96 -17.66
N ILE A 74 9.91 14.00 -16.43
CA ILE A 74 9.04 12.95 -15.90
C ILE A 74 7.59 13.37 -16.06
N HIS A 75 6.95 12.90 -17.14
CA HIS A 75 5.52 13.11 -17.34
C HIS A 75 4.72 12.10 -16.50
N VAL A 76 3.83 12.62 -15.64
CA VAL A 76 2.87 11.83 -14.87
C VAL A 76 1.46 12.25 -15.27
N THR A 77 0.81 11.45 -16.09
CA THR A 77 -0.61 11.65 -16.42
C THR A 77 -1.44 10.67 -15.61
N ILE A 78 -2.24 11.19 -14.68
CA ILE A 78 -3.26 10.40 -13.97
C ILE A 78 -4.56 10.55 -14.75
N THR A 79 -4.86 9.60 -15.62
CA THR A 79 -6.14 9.56 -16.32
C THR A 79 -7.16 8.76 -15.51
N SER A 80 -8.27 9.41 -15.14
CA SER A 80 -9.45 8.73 -14.60
C SER A 80 -10.55 8.82 -15.65
N SER A 81 -11.09 7.68 -16.10
CA SER A 81 -12.32 7.71 -16.88
C SER A 81 -13.50 7.95 -15.94
N ARG A 82 -14.55 8.64 -16.40
CA ARG A 82 -15.82 8.78 -15.65
C ARG A 82 -16.52 7.43 -15.43
N GLU A 83 -16.10 6.41 -16.16
CA GLU A 83 -16.64 5.05 -16.12
C GLU A 83 -15.90 4.12 -15.15
N ASP A 84 -14.72 4.51 -14.63
CA ASP A 84 -14.01 3.67 -13.65
C ASP A 84 -14.67 3.76 -12.27
N THR A 85 -15.57 2.82 -11.99
CA THR A 85 -16.28 2.70 -10.72
C THR A 85 -15.40 2.19 -9.57
N ARG A 86 -14.16 1.76 -9.85
CA ARG A 86 -13.26 1.13 -8.87
C ARG A 86 -12.45 2.13 -8.05
N LEU A 87 -12.26 3.35 -8.55
CA LEU A 87 -11.62 4.45 -7.82
C LEU A 87 -12.61 5.60 -7.62
N LYS A 88 -13.11 5.75 -6.40
CA LYS A 88 -13.99 6.85 -6.02
C LYS A 88 -13.17 8.10 -5.71
N LEU A 89 -13.77 9.28 -5.90
CA LEU A 89 -13.13 10.56 -5.55
C LEU A 89 -12.67 10.61 -4.08
N THR A 90 -13.44 10.01 -3.16
CA THR A 90 -13.07 9.93 -1.74
C THR A 90 -11.80 9.11 -1.52
N GLN A 91 -11.67 7.98 -2.20
CA GLN A 91 -10.46 7.14 -2.17
C GLN A 91 -9.27 7.87 -2.79
N LEU A 92 -9.47 8.59 -3.90
CA LEU A 92 -8.40 9.39 -4.52
C LEU A 92 -7.89 10.48 -3.58
N LYS A 93 -8.80 11.23 -2.94
CA LYS A 93 -8.45 12.24 -1.93
C LYS A 93 -7.68 11.63 -0.75
N GLN A 94 -8.11 10.45 -0.30
CA GLN A 94 -7.43 9.70 0.76
C GLN A 94 -6.01 9.31 0.37
N ILE A 95 -5.81 8.76 -0.83
CA ILE A 95 -4.48 8.42 -1.35
C ILE A 95 -3.58 9.65 -1.37
N CYS A 96 -4.05 10.77 -1.95
CA CYS A 96 -3.30 12.02 -1.97
C CYS A 96 -2.90 12.48 -0.57
N SER A 97 -3.85 12.43 0.39
CA SER A 97 -3.60 12.81 1.78
C SER A 97 -2.53 11.93 2.44
N LEU A 98 -2.60 10.61 2.28
CA LEU A 98 -1.61 9.67 2.81
C LEU A 98 -0.21 9.94 2.22
N CYS A 99 -0.14 10.17 0.90
CA CYS A 99 1.13 10.43 0.21
C CYS A 99 1.74 11.77 0.62
N SER A 100 0.93 12.83 0.73
CA SER A 100 1.38 14.15 1.18
C SER A 100 1.80 14.16 2.64
N SER A 101 1.22 13.28 3.47
CA SER A 101 1.63 13.05 4.86
C SER A 101 2.86 12.15 5.00
N GLN A 102 3.50 11.78 3.87
CA GLN A 102 4.64 10.86 3.81
C GLN A 102 4.37 9.48 4.46
N VAL A 103 3.10 9.10 4.61
CA VAL A 103 2.71 7.80 5.15
C VAL A 103 2.97 6.74 4.09
N ARG A 104 3.67 5.68 4.47
CA ARG A 104 3.89 4.50 3.63
C ARG A 104 2.86 3.41 3.98
N PRO A 105 2.52 2.51 3.03
CA PRO A 105 1.83 1.29 3.39
C PRO A 105 2.57 0.57 4.51
N SER A 106 1.85 0.15 5.55
CA SER A 106 2.45 -0.65 6.62
C SER A 106 2.86 -2.02 6.09
N LEU A 107 3.78 -2.71 6.79
CA LEU A 107 4.35 -3.99 6.34
C LEU A 107 3.32 -5.02 5.86
N GLU A 108 2.22 -5.20 6.60
CA GLU A 108 1.13 -6.10 6.24
C GLU A 108 0.45 -5.71 4.92
N TYR A 109 0.31 -4.42 4.63
CA TYR A 109 -0.21 -3.93 3.35
C TYR A 109 0.84 -4.04 2.24
N SER A 110 2.12 -3.78 2.51
CA SER A 110 3.18 -4.02 1.52
C SER A 110 3.25 -5.49 1.09
N LEU A 111 3.17 -6.42 2.05
CA LEU A 111 3.10 -7.86 1.79
C LEU A 111 1.86 -8.23 0.99
N GLN A 112 0.69 -7.67 1.34
CA GLN A 112 -0.54 -7.93 0.61
C GLN A 112 -0.52 -7.36 -0.82
N LEU A 113 0.10 -6.19 -1.03
CA LEU A 113 0.33 -5.62 -2.35
C LEU A 113 1.23 -6.53 -3.20
N ASP A 114 2.27 -7.11 -2.60
CA ASP A 114 3.13 -8.09 -3.27
C ASP A 114 2.39 -9.37 -3.63
N ALA A 115 1.42 -9.81 -2.80
CA ALA A 115 0.52 -10.90 -3.13
C ALA A 115 -0.37 -10.55 -4.33
N TYR A 116 -0.93 -9.34 -4.41
CA TYR A 116 -1.70 -8.90 -5.59
C TYR A 116 -0.86 -8.93 -6.86
N ARG A 117 0.38 -8.46 -6.77
CA ARG A 117 1.35 -8.47 -7.88
C ARG A 117 1.70 -9.89 -8.32
N ALA A 118 1.90 -10.80 -7.37
CA ALA A 118 2.17 -12.22 -7.63
C ALA A 118 0.97 -12.91 -8.28
N LEU A 119 -0.26 -12.60 -7.85
CA LEU A 119 -1.48 -13.19 -8.39
C LEU A 119 -1.62 -12.88 -9.89
N ARG A 120 -1.32 -11.63 -10.27
CA ARG A 120 -1.32 -11.21 -11.68
C ARG A 120 -0.25 -11.88 -12.53
N ARG A 121 0.85 -12.31 -11.91
CA ARG A 121 1.94 -13.07 -12.56
C ARG A 121 1.71 -14.59 -12.52
N ALA A 122 0.55 -15.04 -12.01
CA ALA A 122 0.23 -16.44 -11.78
C ALA A 122 1.20 -17.17 -10.84
N ASP A 123 1.93 -16.46 -9.98
CA ASP A 123 2.78 -17.05 -8.95
C ASP A 123 1.95 -17.34 -7.68
N TYR A 124 1.10 -18.35 -7.78
CA TYR A 124 0.13 -18.67 -6.72
C TYR A 124 0.77 -19.12 -5.42
N ARG A 125 1.99 -19.67 -5.47
CA ARG A 125 2.76 -20.03 -4.27
C ARG A 125 3.15 -18.77 -3.51
N LYS A 126 3.72 -17.76 -4.20
CA LYS A 126 4.07 -16.48 -3.60
C LYS A 126 2.84 -15.75 -3.06
N VAL A 127 1.71 -15.78 -3.78
CA VAL A 127 0.44 -15.18 -3.30
C VAL A 127 0.07 -15.69 -1.91
N VAL A 128 0.01 -17.01 -1.75
CA VAL A 128 -0.41 -17.62 -0.49
C VAL A 128 0.58 -17.33 0.64
N ILE A 129 1.88 -17.35 0.34
CA ILE A 129 2.92 -17.04 1.33
C ILE A 129 2.80 -15.59 1.78
N ASP A 130 2.82 -14.63 0.87
CA ASP A 130 2.83 -13.20 1.20
C ASP A 130 1.54 -12.77 1.91
N SER A 131 0.37 -13.24 1.45
CA SER A 131 -0.89 -12.97 2.13
C SER A 131 -0.95 -13.59 3.53
N ALA A 132 -0.46 -14.81 3.71
CA ALA A 132 -0.40 -15.42 5.04
C ALA A 132 0.58 -14.69 5.96
N THR A 133 1.71 -14.21 5.44
CA THR A 133 2.66 -13.40 6.20
C THR A 133 2.05 -12.05 6.58
N ALA A 134 1.29 -11.40 5.69
CA ALA A 134 0.53 -10.19 6.02
C ALA A 134 -0.45 -10.44 7.18
N ALA A 135 -1.15 -11.58 7.17
CA ALA A 135 -2.01 -12.01 8.26
C ALA A 135 -1.25 -12.22 9.58
N GLU A 136 -0.07 -12.86 9.54
CA GLU A 136 0.78 -13.04 10.73
C GLU A 136 1.19 -11.70 11.34
N VAL A 137 1.57 -10.73 10.51
CA VAL A 137 1.96 -9.38 10.95
C VAL A 137 0.79 -8.66 11.61
N VAL A 138 -0.37 -8.58 10.95
CA VAL A 138 -1.52 -7.84 11.49
C VAL A 138 -2.09 -8.50 12.76
N LEU A 139 -2.15 -9.83 12.82
CA LEU A 139 -2.56 -10.56 14.02
C LEU A 139 -1.61 -10.30 15.17
N THR A 140 -0.29 -10.32 14.92
CA THR A 140 0.70 -10.04 15.96
C THR A 140 0.52 -8.65 16.54
N LYS A 141 0.33 -7.62 15.69
CA LYS A 141 0.05 -6.26 16.13
C LYS A 141 -1.23 -6.18 16.98
N ALA A 142 -2.32 -6.81 16.52
CA ALA A 142 -3.60 -6.82 17.23
C ALA A 142 -3.51 -7.54 18.59
N ILE A 143 -2.79 -8.67 18.66
CA ILE A 143 -2.52 -9.41 19.89
C ILE A 143 -1.72 -8.56 20.87
N VAL A 144 -0.64 -7.91 20.42
CA VAL A 144 0.16 -7.01 21.26
C VAL A 144 -0.69 -5.87 21.82
N LYS A 145 -1.48 -5.20 20.96
CA LYS A 145 -2.40 -4.15 21.38
C LYS A 145 -3.37 -4.65 22.45
N ARG A 146 -4.01 -5.80 22.23
CA ARG A 146 -4.97 -6.38 23.16
C ARG A 146 -4.36 -6.80 24.50
N CYS A 147 -3.13 -7.34 24.46
CA CYS A 147 -2.37 -7.65 25.67
C CYS A 147 -2.06 -6.38 26.48
N ASN A 148 -1.64 -5.30 25.83
CA ASN A 148 -1.38 -4.03 26.49
C ASN A 148 -2.65 -3.46 27.14
N GLU A 149 -3.80 -3.54 26.47
CA GLU A 149 -5.11 -3.12 27.01
C GLU A 149 -5.56 -3.95 28.23
N THR A 150 -5.15 -5.23 28.29
CA THR A 150 -5.59 -6.17 29.33
C THR A 150 -4.53 -6.46 30.39
N GLY A 151 -3.39 -5.76 30.35
CA GLY A 151 -2.26 -5.96 31.28
C GLY A 151 -1.56 -7.32 31.15
N LYS A 152 -1.69 -7.99 30.01
CA LYS A 152 -1.05 -9.30 29.74
C LYS A 152 0.31 -9.12 29.09
N ASP A 153 1.26 -10.00 29.40
CA ASP A 153 2.59 -10.02 28.75
C ASP A 153 2.50 -10.69 27.36
N SER A 154 2.42 -9.84 26.33
CA SER A 154 2.41 -10.29 24.93
C SER A 154 3.69 -11.01 24.52
N GLY A 155 4.86 -10.58 25.02
CA GLY A 155 6.15 -11.17 24.71
C GLY A 155 6.26 -12.60 25.22
N LYS A 156 5.81 -12.85 26.45
CA LYS A 156 5.75 -14.20 27.02
C LYS A 156 4.79 -15.11 26.24
N LEU A 157 3.62 -14.59 25.86
CA LEU A 157 2.63 -15.38 25.09
C LEU A 157 3.15 -15.71 23.70
N LEU A 158 3.59 -14.72 22.92
CA LEU A 158 4.05 -14.93 21.53
C LEU A 158 5.32 -15.79 21.42
N LYS A 159 6.13 -15.88 22.48
CA LYS A 159 7.30 -16.79 22.52
C LYS A 159 6.92 -18.26 22.68
N GLN A 160 5.70 -18.58 23.10
CA GLN A 160 5.27 -19.98 23.24
C GLN A 160 5.22 -20.66 21.87
N ARG A 161 5.88 -21.81 21.72
CA ARG A 161 6.12 -22.48 20.43
C ARG A 161 4.86 -22.64 19.57
N HIS A 162 3.72 -22.95 20.18
CA HIS A 162 2.46 -23.12 19.46
C HIS A 162 1.95 -21.80 18.85
N PHE A 163 2.13 -20.66 19.53
CA PHE A 163 1.72 -19.32 19.07
C PHE A 163 2.69 -18.65 18.09
N GLN A 164 3.82 -19.31 17.75
CA GLN A 164 4.74 -18.79 16.73
C GLN A 164 4.29 -19.06 15.29
N THR A 165 3.26 -19.89 15.11
CA THR A 165 2.67 -20.21 13.80
C THR A 165 1.43 -19.34 13.54
N LEU A 166 1.07 -19.09 12.29
CA LEU A 166 -0.20 -18.44 11.95
C LEU A 166 -1.41 -19.12 12.60
N GLY A 167 -1.46 -20.46 12.59
CA GLY A 167 -2.52 -21.23 13.23
C GLY A 167 -2.63 -20.96 14.73
N GLY A 168 -1.50 -20.93 15.44
CA GLY A 168 -1.48 -20.59 16.86
C GLY A 168 -1.79 -19.13 17.15
N ARG A 169 -1.34 -18.19 16.31
CA ARG A 169 -1.72 -16.77 16.45
C ARG A 169 -3.23 -16.56 16.34
N LEU A 170 -3.91 -17.31 15.47
CA LEU A 170 -5.38 -17.28 15.39
C LEU A 170 -6.04 -17.83 16.66
N GLU A 171 -5.50 -18.88 17.26
CA GLU A 171 -5.99 -19.39 18.56
C GLU A 171 -5.81 -18.36 19.65
N LEU A 172 -4.62 -17.78 19.76
CA LEU A 172 -4.32 -16.74 20.73
C LEU A 172 -5.23 -15.52 20.55
N ALA A 173 -5.44 -15.07 19.31
CA ALA A 173 -6.36 -13.99 18.98
C ALA A 173 -7.79 -14.28 19.50
N ARG A 174 -8.30 -15.51 19.30
CA ARG A 174 -9.60 -15.93 19.85
C ARG A 174 -9.62 -15.90 21.38
N THR A 175 -8.60 -16.46 22.02
CA THR A 175 -8.49 -16.47 23.50
C THR A 175 -8.42 -15.05 24.09
N LEU A 176 -7.85 -14.10 23.35
CA LEU A 176 -7.77 -12.69 23.75
C LEU A 176 -8.98 -11.85 23.31
N ALA A 177 -9.97 -12.48 22.65
CA ALA A 177 -11.13 -11.81 22.06
C ALA A 177 -10.75 -10.68 21.09
N VAL A 178 -9.67 -10.87 20.32
CA VAL A 178 -9.35 -10.03 19.16
C VAL A 178 -10.39 -10.31 18.06
N PRO A 179 -10.95 -9.27 17.41
CA PRO A 179 -11.90 -9.47 16.32
C PRO A 179 -11.32 -10.32 15.19
N LEU A 180 -12.09 -11.29 14.70
CA LEU A 180 -11.71 -12.12 13.55
C LEU A 180 -12.88 -12.19 12.56
N PRO A 181 -12.61 -12.31 11.25
CA PRO A 181 -13.66 -12.45 10.25
C PRO A 181 -14.43 -13.77 10.46
N ASN A 182 -15.75 -13.75 10.22
CA ASN A 182 -16.60 -14.93 10.31
C ASN A 182 -16.47 -15.84 9.07
N ILE A 183 -15.26 -16.37 8.87
CA ILE A 183 -14.89 -17.27 7.78
C ILE A 183 -13.96 -18.36 8.30
N ASP A 184 -13.85 -19.48 7.59
CA ASP A 184 -12.88 -20.53 7.92
C ASP A 184 -11.46 -20.14 7.48
N PHE A 185 -10.84 -19.23 8.22
CA PHE A 185 -9.49 -18.76 7.96
C PHE A 185 -8.44 -19.88 7.98
N ARG A 186 -8.71 -20.99 8.70
CA ARG A 186 -7.80 -22.14 8.72
C ARG A 186 -7.77 -22.84 7.37
N GLN A 187 -8.94 -23.10 6.77
CA GLN A 187 -9.02 -23.72 5.45
C GLN A 187 -8.58 -22.77 4.35
N LEU A 188 -8.92 -21.48 4.44
CA LEU A 188 -8.66 -20.52 3.36
C LEU A 188 -7.22 -19.99 3.32
N VAL A 189 -6.50 -19.98 4.46
CA VAL A 189 -5.16 -19.37 4.54
C VAL A 189 -4.12 -20.30 5.18
N VAL A 190 -4.39 -20.83 6.39
CA VAL A 190 -3.38 -21.60 7.15
C VAL A 190 -2.98 -22.87 6.42
N LYS A 191 -3.96 -23.67 5.97
CA LYS A 191 -3.70 -24.93 5.28
C LYS A 191 -2.99 -24.70 3.93
N PRO A 192 -3.47 -23.81 3.03
CA PRO A 192 -2.75 -23.47 1.80
C PRO A 192 -1.31 -23.01 2.05
N ARG A 193 -1.05 -22.18 3.05
CA ARG A 193 0.31 -21.73 3.39
C ARG A 193 1.20 -22.88 3.84
N ASN A 194 0.69 -23.76 4.67
CA ASN A 194 1.46 -24.92 5.13
C ASN A 194 1.75 -25.90 3.99
N ASP A 195 0.78 -26.13 3.09
CA ASP A 195 0.97 -26.97 1.91
C ASP A 195 2.00 -26.37 0.95
N ALA A 196 1.96 -25.05 0.73
CA ALA A 196 2.91 -24.32 -0.10
C ALA A 196 4.35 -24.37 0.46
N ILE A 197 4.52 -24.26 1.77
CA ILE A 197 5.85 -24.23 2.42
C ILE A 197 6.42 -25.62 2.62
N HIS A 198 5.63 -26.57 3.13
CA HIS A 198 6.13 -27.87 3.55
C HIS A 198 6.02 -28.95 2.47
N GLN A 199 5.01 -28.88 1.60
CA GLN A 199 4.74 -29.93 0.60
C GLN A 199 5.10 -29.48 -0.82
N GLY A 200 5.52 -28.22 -0.99
CA GLY A 200 5.83 -27.64 -2.30
C GLY A 200 4.64 -27.64 -3.26
N LYS A 201 3.41 -27.83 -2.76
CA LYS A 201 2.22 -27.91 -3.59
C LYS A 201 1.95 -26.57 -4.25
N VAL A 202 1.67 -26.61 -5.55
CA VAL A 202 1.27 -25.43 -6.31
C VAL A 202 -0.18 -25.11 -5.94
N ALA A 203 -0.40 -23.94 -5.35
CA ALA A 203 -1.74 -23.45 -5.07
C ALA A 203 -2.49 -23.20 -6.39
N THR A 204 -3.79 -23.51 -6.42
CA THR A 204 -4.64 -23.15 -7.57
C THR A 204 -4.94 -21.65 -7.56
N THR A 205 -5.29 -21.09 -8.72
CA THR A 205 -5.74 -19.69 -8.83
C THR A 205 -6.89 -19.38 -7.88
N SER A 206 -7.83 -20.33 -7.74
CA SER A 206 -8.98 -20.20 -6.84
C SER A 206 -8.54 -20.13 -5.37
N ALA A 207 -7.69 -21.06 -4.93
CA ALA A 207 -7.18 -21.08 -3.55
C ALA A 207 -6.36 -19.82 -3.23
N ALA A 208 -5.52 -19.36 -4.16
CA ALA A 208 -4.74 -18.13 -4.00
C ALA A 208 -5.65 -16.90 -3.90
N THR A 209 -6.68 -16.80 -4.74
CA THR A 209 -7.67 -15.71 -4.70
C THR A 209 -8.47 -15.72 -3.39
N GLN A 210 -8.87 -16.91 -2.92
CA GLN A 210 -9.57 -17.07 -1.65
C GLN A 210 -8.69 -16.64 -0.47
N ALA A 211 -7.39 -17.01 -0.46
CA ALA A 211 -6.45 -16.59 0.56
C ALA A 211 -6.31 -15.07 0.59
N VAL A 212 -6.13 -14.43 -0.57
CA VAL A 212 -6.07 -12.98 -0.70
C VAL A 212 -7.32 -12.31 -0.10
N ASN A 213 -8.50 -12.74 -0.52
CA ASN A 213 -9.76 -12.14 -0.05
C ASN A 213 -9.98 -12.35 1.46
N ALA A 214 -9.60 -13.51 2.00
CA ALA A 214 -9.70 -13.78 3.43
C ALA A 214 -8.78 -12.85 4.24
N VAL A 215 -7.58 -12.58 3.73
CA VAL A 215 -6.62 -11.67 4.37
C VAL A 215 -7.04 -10.21 4.22
N ASP A 216 -7.63 -9.81 3.09
CA ASP A 216 -8.20 -8.47 2.92
C ASP A 216 -9.26 -8.17 3.99
N ASN A 217 -10.16 -9.13 4.23
CA ASN A 217 -11.18 -8.99 5.27
C ASN A 217 -10.57 -8.88 6.67
N LEU A 218 -9.48 -9.60 6.94
CA LEU A 218 -8.76 -9.52 8.20
C LEU A 218 -8.05 -8.16 8.37
N LEU A 219 -7.39 -7.66 7.33
CA LEU A 219 -6.72 -6.37 7.33
C LEU A 219 -7.71 -5.23 7.52
N ALA A 220 -8.82 -5.24 6.78
CA ALA A 220 -9.89 -4.25 6.93
C ALA A 220 -10.49 -4.23 8.34
N LEU A 221 -10.54 -5.38 9.01
CA LEU A 221 -11.06 -5.49 10.38
C LEU A 221 -10.06 -5.00 11.44
N LEU A 222 -8.77 -5.34 11.30
CA LEU A 222 -7.77 -5.16 12.35
C LEU A 222 -6.89 -3.92 12.20
N ASN A 223 -6.67 -3.48 10.97
CA ASN A 223 -5.88 -2.30 10.65
C ASN A 223 -6.42 -1.62 9.39
N PRO A 224 -7.65 -1.07 9.41
CA PRO A 224 -8.21 -0.44 8.23
C PRO A 224 -7.30 0.68 7.72
N LEU A 225 -7.10 0.75 6.40
CA LEU A 225 -6.52 1.93 5.74
C LEU A 225 -7.40 3.14 6.12
N ALA A 226 -6.95 3.93 7.08
CA ALA A 226 -7.76 4.97 7.72
C ALA A 226 -8.40 5.88 6.66
N LEU A 227 -9.74 5.86 6.59
CA LEU A 227 -10.52 6.89 5.92
C LEU A 227 -10.34 8.15 6.76
N LEU A 228 -9.48 9.07 6.32
CA LEU A 228 -9.43 10.41 6.91
C LEU A 228 -10.71 11.13 6.49
N ASP A 229 -11.76 11.01 7.30
CA ASP A 229 -12.96 11.87 7.24
C ASP A 229 -12.71 13.25 7.88
N GLN A 230 -11.46 13.70 7.91
CA GLN A 230 -11.13 15.07 8.27
C GLN A 230 -10.85 15.85 6.99
N ALA A 231 -11.77 16.79 6.71
CA ALA A 231 -11.70 17.77 5.65
C ALA A 231 -10.32 18.45 5.65
N ILE A 232 -9.41 17.97 4.80
CA ILE A 232 -8.25 18.77 4.40
C ILE A 232 -8.79 19.75 3.37
N HIS A 233 -9.11 20.95 3.83
CA HIS A 233 -9.22 22.13 2.99
C HIS A 233 -7.85 22.35 2.36
N ILE A 234 -7.66 21.83 1.15
CA ILE A 234 -6.57 22.29 0.30
C ILE A 234 -7.03 23.66 -0.21
N HIS A 235 -6.60 24.72 0.48
CA HIS A 235 -6.65 26.06 -0.10
C HIS A 235 -5.64 26.07 -1.24
N VAL A 236 -6.17 26.12 -2.46
CA VAL A 236 -5.43 26.54 -3.64
C VAL A 236 -5.75 28.01 -3.78
N ASP A 237 -4.79 28.87 -3.43
CA ASP A 237 -4.77 30.26 -3.88
C ASP A 237 -4.08 30.33 -5.24
#